data_AF-A0A9X2J229-F1
#
_entry.id   AF-A0A9X2J229-F1
#
_cell.length_a   1.000
_cell.length_b   1.000
_cell.length_c   1.000
_cell.angle_alpha   90.00
_cell.angle_beta   90.00
_cell.angle_gamma   90.00
#
_symmetry.space_group_name_H-M   'P 1'
#
loop_
_entity.id
_entity.type
_entity.pdbx_description
1 polymer ?
#
loop_
_entity_poly.entity_id
_entity_poly.type
_entity_poly.pdbx_seq_one_letter_code
_entity_poly.pdbx_strand_id
1 'polypeptide(L)'
;MRSDREKVPDGFTKEQADKAETMEARTASRNAQLRMTDGCQVYWPAPYEVCGAIRDKYNELGGPNSFLLFPTSNELTNPDNVGKRSTFQNGPIYWSSWGGAHPVVNHFFAAWQRHGWEAGYLGYPRTDEIPSANGGRRQEFDGAVIYWHLNEAYAIGGAIREKWNSVGAEGGPLGYPNTDELPVRKNDGRFNNFENGTITWSGPTGSRLLYGAIRDRWAEVGREDGEMGLPTSDELVAPDNTGHYVFFENGAAVYWFPVIGAWRIPPFVVNVWKQLRSERGPLGYPTENPRTTDLNDGLVLAQSFQKGALARAADGTVYQADYGE
;
A
#
# COMPACT_ATOMS: atom_id res chain seq x y z
N MET A 1 51.37 3.10 -9.81
CA MET A 1 49.92 3.14 -9.64
C MET A 1 49.60 4.04 -8.43
N ARG A 2 48.44 4.69 -8.36
CA ARG A 2 47.99 5.51 -7.22
C ARG A 2 48.00 4.67 -5.93
N SER A 3 47.58 3.42 -6.01
CA SER A 3 47.70 2.36 -4.99
C SER A 3 49.11 2.10 -4.43
N ASP A 4 50.18 2.50 -5.14
CA ASP A 4 51.57 2.36 -4.66
C ASP A 4 52.00 3.55 -3.80
N ARG A 5 51.26 4.67 -3.86
CA ARG A 5 51.59 5.95 -3.22
C ARG A 5 50.58 6.36 -2.17
N GLU A 6 49.35 5.91 -2.31
CA GLU A 6 48.21 6.24 -1.45
C GLU A 6 47.68 4.99 -0.76
N LYS A 7 47.12 5.16 0.45
CA LYS A 7 46.48 4.07 1.18
C LYS A 7 45.21 3.65 0.44
N VAL A 8 45.09 2.37 0.12
CA VAL A 8 43.86 1.79 -0.47
C VAL A 8 42.73 1.87 0.56
N PRO A 9 41.54 2.39 0.18
CA PRO A 9 40.37 2.44 1.05
C PRO A 9 39.99 1.06 1.61
N ASP A 10 39.50 1.05 2.85
CA ASP A 10 39.04 -0.19 3.50
C ASP A 10 37.91 -0.84 2.68
N GLY A 11 37.93 -2.16 2.58
CA GLY A 11 37.01 -2.93 1.72
C GLY A 11 37.52 -3.22 0.30
N PHE A 12 38.69 -2.69 -0.08
CA PHE A 12 39.34 -2.97 -1.37
C PHE A 12 40.74 -3.54 -1.21
N THR A 13 41.12 -4.45 -2.11
CA THR A 13 42.50 -4.95 -2.21
C THR A 13 43.34 -4.05 -3.10
N LYS A 14 44.67 -4.11 -2.91
CA LYS A 14 45.61 -3.43 -3.81
C LYS A 14 45.43 -3.85 -5.26
N GLU A 15 45.19 -5.13 -5.51
CA GLU A 15 44.94 -5.66 -6.86
C GLU A 15 43.68 -5.06 -7.50
N GLN A 16 42.59 -4.88 -6.74
CA GLN A 16 41.39 -4.21 -7.23
C GLN A 16 41.67 -2.75 -7.59
N ALA A 17 42.42 -2.04 -6.74
CA ALA A 17 42.81 -0.65 -6.99
C ALA A 17 43.71 -0.53 -8.24
N ASP A 18 44.71 -1.39 -8.40
CA ASP A 18 45.59 -1.45 -9.58
C ASP A 18 44.79 -1.70 -10.86
N LYS A 19 43.83 -2.63 -10.78
CA LYS A 19 42.92 -2.92 -11.88
C LYS A 19 42.04 -1.73 -12.22
N ALA A 20 41.48 -1.05 -11.22
CA ALA A 20 40.65 0.13 -11.41
C ALA A 20 41.42 1.26 -12.11
N GLU A 21 42.68 1.50 -11.75
CA GLU A 21 43.52 2.50 -12.43
C GLU A 21 43.81 2.15 -13.88
N THR A 22 44.13 0.88 -14.13
CA THR A 22 44.36 0.40 -15.50
C THR A 22 43.09 0.54 -16.35
N MET A 23 41.92 0.25 -15.75
CA MET A 23 40.63 0.43 -16.41
C MET A 23 40.36 1.92 -16.65
N GLU A 24 40.50 2.79 -15.65
CA GLU A 24 40.30 4.24 -15.77
C GLU A 24 41.11 4.84 -16.93
N ALA A 25 42.39 4.49 -17.04
CA ALA A 25 43.25 4.95 -18.13
C ALA A 25 42.77 4.47 -19.52
N ARG A 26 42.32 3.20 -19.62
CA ARG A 26 41.77 2.62 -20.84
C ARG A 26 40.45 3.26 -21.23
N THR A 27 39.55 3.45 -20.26
CA THR A 27 38.23 4.07 -20.45
C THR A 27 38.37 5.52 -20.89
N ALA A 28 39.27 6.30 -20.25
CA ALA A 28 39.54 7.67 -20.65
C ALA A 28 40.08 7.76 -22.09
N SER A 29 41.02 6.89 -22.45
CA SER A 29 41.56 6.81 -23.82
C SER A 29 40.47 6.45 -24.84
N ARG A 30 39.61 5.47 -24.51
CA ARG A 30 38.49 5.03 -25.35
C ARG A 30 37.47 6.16 -25.58
N ASN A 31 37.06 6.84 -24.50
CA ASN A 31 36.11 7.95 -24.58
C ASN A 31 36.67 9.11 -25.44
N ALA A 32 37.96 9.43 -25.30
CA ALA A 32 38.62 10.46 -26.11
C ALA A 32 38.71 10.09 -27.59
N GLN A 33 39.06 8.84 -27.90
CA GLN A 33 39.14 8.34 -29.29
C GLN A 33 37.77 8.38 -29.99
N LEU A 34 36.71 7.97 -29.29
CA LEU A 34 35.36 7.87 -29.85
C LEU A 34 34.55 9.18 -29.75
N ARG A 35 35.10 10.23 -29.12
CA ARG A 35 34.40 11.49 -28.83
C ARG A 35 33.02 11.28 -28.17
N MET A 36 32.92 10.31 -27.26
CA MET A 36 31.66 9.96 -26.61
C MET A 36 31.30 10.96 -25.50
N THR A 37 30.13 11.59 -25.60
CA THR A 37 29.54 12.40 -24.51
C THR A 37 28.96 11.51 -23.41
N ASP A 38 28.35 10.39 -23.78
CA ASP A 38 27.78 9.38 -22.87
C ASP A 38 28.71 8.17 -22.67
N GLY A 39 29.99 8.45 -22.43
CA GLY A 39 31.01 7.41 -22.19
C GLY A 39 30.86 6.69 -20.84
N CYS A 40 31.68 5.67 -20.60
CA CYS A 40 31.77 5.04 -19.29
C CYS A 40 32.77 5.76 -18.39
N GLN A 41 32.65 5.58 -17.07
CA GLN A 41 33.59 6.04 -16.07
C GLN A 41 33.89 4.93 -15.07
N VAL A 42 35.15 4.86 -14.63
CA VAL A 42 35.61 3.98 -13.56
C VAL A 42 35.78 4.80 -12.30
N TYR A 43 35.40 4.25 -11.15
CA TYR A 43 35.44 4.93 -9.86
C TYR A 43 36.42 4.24 -8.94
N TRP A 44 37.68 4.69 -8.96
CA TRP A 44 38.72 4.13 -8.11
C TRP A 44 38.31 4.13 -6.62
N PRO A 45 38.57 3.05 -5.86
CA PRO A 45 39.32 1.84 -6.22
C PRO A 45 38.48 0.70 -6.82
N ALA A 46 37.22 0.95 -7.17
CA ALA A 46 36.32 -0.09 -7.66
C ALA A 46 36.58 -0.39 -9.16
N PRO A 47 36.87 -1.65 -9.54
CA PRO A 47 37.23 -2.01 -10.90
C PRO A 47 36.00 -2.29 -11.78
N TYR A 48 35.08 -1.32 -11.84
CA TYR A 48 33.82 -1.40 -12.59
C TYR A 48 33.60 -0.14 -13.43
N GLU A 49 33.05 -0.32 -14.63
CA GLU A 49 32.63 0.76 -15.53
C GLU A 49 31.13 1.03 -15.37
N VAL A 50 30.78 2.26 -14.97
CA VAL A 50 29.40 2.76 -15.00
C VAL A 50 29.25 3.67 -16.22
N CYS A 51 28.18 3.50 -16.98
CA CYS A 51 28.02 4.14 -18.29
C CYS A 51 26.74 4.99 -18.41
N GLY A 52 26.74 5.87 -19.40
CA GLY A 52 25.56 6.63 -19.85
C GLY A 52 24.77 7.33 -18.73
N ALA A 53 23.44 7.25 -18.82
CA ALA A 53 22.54 7.91 -17.87
C ALA A 53 22.70 7.40 -16.42
N ILE A 54 23.09 6.13 -16.23
CA ILE A 54 23.34 5.60 -14.87
C ILE A 54 24.58 6.27 -14.26
N ARG A 55 25.65 6.44 -15.04
CA ARG A 55 26.85 7.18 -14.63
C ARG A 55 26.49 8.63 -14.29
N ASP A 56 25.71 9.28 -15.14
CA ASP A 56 25.35 10.68 -14.96
C ASP A 56 24.55 10.86 -13.67
N LYS A 57 23.57 9.97 -13.43
CA LYS A 57 22.81 10.00 -12.18
C LYS A 57 23.70 9.72 -10.97
N TYR A 58 24.58 8.74 -11.05
CA TYR A 58 25.49 8.43 -9.96
C TYR A 58 26.42 9.61 -9.64
N ASN A 59 26.92 10.32 -10.66
CA ASN A 59 27.72 11.54 -10.50
C ASN A 59 26.91 12.69 -9.90
N GLU A 60 25.66 12.88 -10.33
CA GLU A 60 24.73 13.88 -9.77
C GLU A 60 24.52 13.68 -8.26
N LEU A 61 24.41 12.42 -7.82
CA LEU A 61 24.24 12.06 -6.42
C LEU A 61 25.52 12.22 -5.58
N GLY A 62 26.67 12.52 -6.20
CA GLY A 62 27.98 12.66 -5.54
C GLY A 62 28.92 11.46 -5.68
N GLY A 63 28.58 10.49 -6.55
CA GLY A 63 29.43 9.35 -6.88
C GLY A 63 29.79 8.51 -5.64
N PRO A 64 31.07 8.15 -5.43
CA PRO A 64 31.49 7.38 -4.27
C PRO A 64 31.21 8.02 -2.90
N ASN A 65 30.99 9.33 -2.86
CA ASN A 65 30.63 10.05 -1.63
C ASN A 65 29.11 10.11 -1.39
N SER A 66 28.31 9.55 -2.30
CA SER A 66 26.86 9.43 -2.15
C SER A 66 26.49 8.29 -1.21
N PHE A 67 25.20 8.20 -0.87
CA PHE A 67 24.65 7.10 -0.09
C PHE A 67 24.79 5.72 -0.75
N LEU A 68 25.04 5.65 -2.07
CA LEU A 68 25.21 4.41 -2.81
C LEU A 68 26.58 3.75 -2.60
N LEU A 69 27.59 4.55 -2.23
CA LEU A 69 29.00 4.17 -2.16
C LEU A 69 29.49 3.58 -3.49
N PHE A 70 30.51 2.71 -3.47
CA PHE A 70 31.19 2.27 -4.68
C PHE A 70 30.34 1.32 -5.57
N PRO A 71 30.56 1.34 -6.90
CA PRO A 71 29.94 0.36 -7.80
C PRO A 71 30.44 -1.06 -7.53
N THR A 72 29.57 -2.04 -7.73
CA THR A 72 29.84 -3.48 -7.56
C THR A 72 29.59 -4.29 -8.84
N SER A 73 29.11 -3.65 -9.90
CA SER A 73 28.99 -4.24 -11.24
C SER A 73 29.28 -3.21 -12.32
N ASN A 74 29.58 -3.71 -13.53
CA ASN A 74 29.40 -2.90 -14.74
C ASN A 74 27.90 -2.72 -15.02
N GLU A 75 27.57 -1.98 -16.09
CA GLU A 75 26.20 -1.92 -16.60
C GLU A 75 25.71 -3.30 -17.08
N LEU A 76 24.56 -3.72 -16.56
CA LEU A 76 23.88 -4.97 -16.87
C LEU A 76 22.59 -4.66 -17.65
N THR A 77 22.25 -5.51 -18.60
CA THR A 77 20.88 -5.55 -19.15
C THR A 77 19.96 -6.22 -18.13
N ASN A 78 18.80 -5.62 -17.89
CA ASN A 78 17.81 -6.20 -16.99
C ASN A 78 17.22 -7.49 -17.59
N PRO A 79 16.79 -8.45 -16.75
CA PRO A 79 16.16 -9.70 -17.19
C PRO A 79 15.02 -9.56 -18.20
N ASP A 80 14.28 -8.45 -18.18
CA ASP A 80 13.21 -8.14 -19.14
C ASP A 80 13.72 -7.75 -20.54
N ASN A 81 15.03 -7.57 -20.71
CA ASN A 81 15.71 -7.09 -21.92
C ASN A 81 15.33 -5.68 -22.38
N VAL A 82 14.74 -4.86 -21.51
CA VAL A 82 14.31 -3.51 -21.85
C VAL A 82 15.25 -2.47 -21.27
N GLY A 83 15.47 -2.52 -19.96
CA GLY A 83 16.27 -1.53 -19.26
C GLY A 83 17.68 -1.99 -18.93
N LYS A 84 18.39 -1.09 -18.25
CA LYS A 84 19.74 -1.31 -17.75
C LYS A 84 19.76 -1.11 -16.24
N ARG A 85 20.75 -1.70 -15.58
CA ARG A 85 21.08 -1.39 -14.18
C ARG A 85 22.58 -1.49 -13.93
N SER A 86 23.06 -0.73 -12.97
CA SER A 86 24.35 -0.99 -12.31
C SER A 86 24.11 -1.14 -10.82
N THR A 87 24.82 -2.06 -10.17
CA THR A 87 24.72 -2.25 -8.72
C THR A 87 25.82 -1.49 -8.01
N PHE A 88 25.49 -0.95 -6.84
CA PHE A 88 26.40 -0.30 -5.91
C PHE A 88 26.29 -0.99 -4.56
N GLN A 89 27.19 -0.67 -3.62
CA GLN A 89 27.21 -1.34 -2.32
C GLN A 89 25.88 -1.21 -1.56
N ASN A 90 25.20 -0.06 -1.65
CA ASN A 90 23.93 0.20 -0.96
C ASN A 90 22.70 0.16 -1.87
N GLY A 91 22.81 -0.44 -3.06
CA GLY A 91 21.68 -0.71 -3.94
C GLY A 91 21.93 -0.31 -5.39
N PRO A 92 20.99 -0.61 -6.29
CA PRO A 92 21.14 -0.35 -7.71
C PRO A 92 20.64 1.04 -8.13
N ILE A 93 21.16 1.50 -9.27
CA ILE A 93 20.49 2.48 -10.13
C ILE A 93 19.94 1.73 -11.33
N TYR A 94 18.66 1.90 -11.60
CA TYR A 94 17.95 1.36 -12.75
C TYR A 94 17.70 2.44 -13.78
N TRP A 95 17.72 2.06 -15.06
CA TRP A 95 17.45 2.95 -16.17
C TRP A 95 16.45 2.34 -17.15
N SER A 96 15.52 3.16 -17.64
CA SER A 96 14.68 2.90 -18.82
C SER A 96 14.67 4.10 -19.76
N SER A 97 14.35 3.89 -21.04
CA SER A 97 14.38 4.95 -22.04
C SER A 97 13.31 6.02 -21.85
N TRP A 98 12.19 5.69 -21.19
CA TRP A 98 11.13 6.65 -20.85
C TRP A 98 11.27 7.22 -19.45
N GLY A 99 11.83 6.46 -18.49
CA GLY A 99 11.96 6.82 -17.08
C GLY A 99 13.22 7.59 -16.75
N GLY A 100 14.32 7.34 -17.46
CA GLY A 100 15.64 7.81 -17.04
C GLY A 100 16.24 6.91 -15.96
N ALA A 101 17.33 7.38 -15.34
CA ALA A 101 18.08 6.62 -14.35
C ALA A 101 17.70 7.03 -12.91
N HIS A 102 17.29 6.07 -12.09
CA HIS A 102 16.86 6.31 -10.71
C HIS A 102 17.43 5.26 -9.74
N PRO A 103 17.96 5.68 -8.57
CA PRO A 103 18.31 4.77 -7.49
C PRO A 103 17.05 4.18 -6.85
N VAL A 104 17.06 2.88 -6.58
CA VAL A 104 16.01 2.22 -5.77
C VAL A 104 16.72 1.47 -4.66
N VAL A 105 16.61 1.96 -3.43
CA VAL A 105 17.42 1.50 -2.29
C VAL A 105 16.59 1.17 -1.05
N ASN A 106 17.21 0.52 -0.07
CA ASN A 106 16.63 0.28 1.26
C ASN A 106 15.21 -0.33 1.20
N HIS A 107 14.26 0.25 1.93
CA HIS A 107 12.88 -0.23 2.03
C HIS A 107 12.15 -0.20 0.68
N PHE A 108 12.43 0.77 -0.18
CA PHE A 108 11.85 0.84 -1.52
C PHE A 108 12.31 -0.34 -2.37
N PHE A 109 13.61 -0.68 -2.31
CA PHE A 109 14.13 -1.85 -3.03
C PHE A 109 13.53 -3.16 -2.50
N ALA A 110 13.41 -3.30 -1.18
CA ALA A 110 12.78 -4.48 -0.57
C ALA A 110 11.30 -4.62 -0.97
N ALA A 111 10.55 -3.51 -1.00
CA ALA A 111 9.16 -3.51 -1.44
C ALA A 111 9.01 -3.83 -2.92
N TRP A 112 9.82 -3.20 -3.77
CA TRP A 112 9.81 -3.46 -5.21
C TRP A 112 10.21 -4.91 -5.55
N GLN A 113 11.16 -5.47 -4.80
CA GLN A 113 11.53 -6.89 -4.89
C GLN A 113 10.35 -7.83 -4.63
N ARG A 114 9.49 -7.56 -3.63
CA ARG A 114 8.31 -8.40 -3.35
C ARG A 114 7.37 -8.50 -4.54
N HIS A 115 7.40 -7.50 -5.42
CA HIS A 115 6.55 -7.41 -6.59
C HIS A 115 7.25 -7.78 -7.90
N GLY A 116 8.45 -8.36 -7.85
CA GLY A 116 9.16 -8.86 -9.03
C GLY A 116 10.00 -7.81 -9.77
N TRP A 117 10.41 -6.73 -9.09
CA TRP A 117 11.21 -5.65 -9.66
C TRP A 117 10.61 -5.09 -10.97
N GLU A 118 11.45 -4.84 -11.98
CA GLU A 118 11.06 -4.23 -13.25
C GLU A 118 10.15 -5.11 -14.11
N ALA A 119 10.21 -6.42 -13.91
CA ALA A 119 9.32 -7.37 -14.58
C ALA A 119 7.93 -7.44 -13.93
N GLY A 120 7.81 -6.90 -12.71
CA GLY A 120 6.58 -6.80 -11.95
C GLY A 120 5.61 -5.75 -12.49
N TYR A 121 4.40 -5.73 -11.94
CA TYR A 121 3.37 -4.74 -12.32
C TYR A 121 3.77 -3.29 -11.95
N LEU A 122 4.69 -3.12 -11.00
CA LEU A 122 5.24 -1.81 -10.66
C LEU A 122 6.05 -1.22 -11.82
N GLY A 123 6.75 -2.05 -12.59
CA GLY A 123 7.63 -1.60 -13.68
C GLY A 123 8.86 -0.85 -13.19
N TYR A 124 9.34 0.09 -14.00
CA TYR A 124 10.55 0.86 -13.71
C TYR A 124 10.29 2.04 -12.77
N PRO A 125 11.28 2.46 -11.98
CA PRO A 125 11.20 3.71 -11.23
C PRO A 125 11.12 4.92 -12.18
N ARG A 126 10.33 5.91 -11.78
CA ARG A 126 10.07 7.18 -12.49
C ARG A 126 10.66 8.40 -11.79
N THR A 127 11.03 8.23 -10.53
CA THR A 127 11.55 9.28 -9.67
C THR A 127 12.62 8.71 -8.76
N ASP A 128 13.42 9.59 -8.18
CA ASP A 128 14.15 9.27 -6.95
C ASP A 128 13.18 9.21 -5.76
N GLU A 129 13.68 8.95 -4.56
CA GLU A 129 12.92 9.12 -3.32
C GLU A 129 12.45 10.58 -3.14
N ILE A 130 11.15 10.76 -2.90
CA ILE A 130 10.50 12.05 -2.68
C ILE A 130 10.05 12.13 -1.21
N PRO A 131 10.44 13.17 -0.45
CA PRO A 131 9.87 13.44 0.86
C PRO A 131 8.34 13.65 0.79
N SER A 132 7.63 13.09 1.75
CA SER A 132 6.17 13.10 1.85
C SER A 132 5.75 13.60 3.24
N ALA A 133 4.44 13.71 3.52
CA ALA A 133 3.93 14.29 4.75
C ALA A 133 4.41 13.53 6.01
N ASN A 134 4.38 14.16 7.18
CA ASN A 134 4.63 13.49 8.46
C ASN A 134 5.95 12.67 8.56
N GLY A 135 6.95 13.00 7.74
CA GLY A 135 8.24 12.30 7.73
C GLY A 135 8.28 11.02 6.89
N GLY A 136 7.21 10.70 6.16
CA GLY A 136 7.22 9.62 5.18
C GLY A 136 7.96 9.99 3.90
N ARG A 137 8.12 9.00 3.04
CA ARG A 137 8.75 9.13 1.72
C ARG A 137 7.96 8.33 0.70
N ARG A 138 8.08 8.69 -0.58
CA ARG A 138 7.51 7.90 -1.67
C ARG A 138 8.45 7.83 -2.85
N GLN A 139 8.26 6.83 -3.69
CA GLN A 139 8.92 6.71 -4.98
C GLN A 139 7.92 6.22 -6.01
N GLU A 140 7.89 6.90 -7.15
CA GLU A 140 6.93 6.60 -8.21
C GLU A 140 7.54 5.59 -9.18
N PHE A 141 6.70 4.66 -9.63
CA PHE A 141 7.02 3.63 -10.61
C PHE A 141 5.98 3.68 -11.74
N ASP A 142 6.23 2.99 -12.86
CA ASP A 142 5.34 2.99 -14.03
C ASP A 142 3.88 2.65 -13.69
N GLY A 143 3.67 1.60 -12.89
CA GLY A 143 2.34 1.07 -12.58
C GLY A 143 1.76 1.52 -11.24
N ALA A 144 2.59 1.95 -10.30
CA ALA A 144 2.12 2.32 -8.96
C ALA A 144 3.14 3.20 -8.20
N VAL A 145 2.85 3.49 -6.94
CA VAL A 145 3.75 4.23 -6.06
C VAL A 145 4.06 3.39 -4.84
N ILE A 146 5.33 3.36 -4.43
CA ILE A 146 5.71 2.81 -3.13
C ILE A 146 5.76 3.96 -2.14
N TYR A 147 5.13 3.79 -0.98
CA TYR A 147 5.23 4.71 0.15
C TYR A 147 5.95 4.03 1.29
N TRP A 148 6.84 4.77 1.96
CA TRP A 148 7.52 4.36 3.18
C TRP A 148 7.12 5.29 4.33
N HIS A 149 6.80 4.72 5.48
CA HIS A 149 6.58 5.46 6.72
C HIS A 149 6.99 4.62 7.93
N LEU A 150 7.68 5.27 8.88
CA LEU A 150 8.26 4.69 10.10
C LEU A 150 9.28 3.58 9.85
N ASN A 151 8.82 2.38 9.48
CA ASN A 151 9.64 1.17 9.42
C ASN A 151 9.44 0.33 8.15
N GLU A 152 8.35 0.50 7.39
CA GLU A 152 8.08 -0.34 6.22
C GLU A 152 7.60 0.46 5.02
N ALA A 153 7.77 -0.14 3.83
CA ALA A 153 7.36 0.42 2.56
C ALA A 153 6.36 -0.51 1.86
N TYR A 154 5.30 0.07 1.30
CA TYR A 154 4.22 -0.68 0.65
C TYR A 154 3.81 -0.03 -0.68
N ALA A 155 3.47 -0.88 -1.64
CA ALA A 155 2.99 -0.48 -2.94
C ALA A 155 1.48 -0.20 -2.93
N ILE A 156 1.09 0.90 -3.58
CA ILE A 156 -0.32 1.27 -3.79
C ILE A 156 -0.52 1.80 -5.22
N GLY A 157 -1.54 1.28 -5.90
CA GLY A 157 -1.84 1.59 -7.30
C GLY A 157 -3.32 1.66 -7.63
N GLY A 158 -3.61 1.93 -8.90
CA GLY A 158 -4.95 1.84 -9.50
C GLY A 158 -6.07 2.56 -8.74
N ALA A 159 -7.25 1.95 -8.76
CA ALA A 159 -8.48 2.50 -8.20
C ALA A 159 -8.43 2.66 -6.66
N ILE A 160 -7.61 1.87 -5.97
CA ILE A 160 -7.40 2.01 -4.52
C ILE A 160 -6.64 3.31 -4.24
N ARG A 161 -5.54 3.56 -4.97
CA ARG A 161 -4.78 4.81 -4.87
C ARG A 161 -5.64 6.03 -5.24
N GLU A 162 -6.44 5.95 -6.29
CA GLU A 162 -7.35 7.03 -6.67
C GLU A 162 -8.32 7.39 -5.55
N LYS A 163 -8.91 6.38 -4.91
CA LYS A 163 -9.81 6.57 -3.76
C LYS A 163 -9.08 7.19 -2.56
N TRP A 164 -7.88 6.69 -2.24
CA TRP A 164 -7.05 7.23 -1.17
C TRP A 164 -6.65 8.69 -1.43
N ASN A 165 -6.27 9.02 -2.66
CA ASN A 165 -5.96 10.40 -3.06
C ASN A 165 -7.17 11.32 -2.90
N SER A 166 -8.39 10.85 -3.21
CA SER A 166 -9.62 11.65 -3.07
C SER A 166 -9.94 12.05 -1.63
N VAL A 167 -9.36 11.34 -0.65
CA VAL A 167 -9.52 11.64 0.79
C VAL A 167 -8.26 12.25 1.41
N GLY A 168 -7.33 12.75 0.59
CA GLY A 168 -6.15 13.49 1.05
C GLY A 168 -4.86 12.67 1.16
N ALA A 169 -4.85 11.43 0.66
CA ALA A 169 -3.68 10.55 0.64
C ALA A 169 -3.01 10.42 2.02
N GLU A 170 -1.67 10.50 2.09
CA GLU A 170 -0.90 10.36 3.33
C GLU A 170 -1.17 11.46 4.38
N GLY A 171 -1.68 12.61 3.94
CA GLY A 171 -2.08 13.72 4.82
C GLY A 171 -3.54 13.65 5.26
N GLY A 172 -4.29 12.68 4.72
CA GLY A 172 -5.70 12.47 5.00
C GLY A 172 -5.95 11.62 6.25
N PRO A 173 -7.22 11.37 6.59
CA PRO A 173 -7.61 10.63 7.79
C PRO A 173 -7.14 9.17 7.79
N LEU A 174 -6.89 8.58 6.62
CA LEU A 174 -6.39 7.21 6.51
C LEU A 174 -4.92 7.04 6.92
N GLY A 175 -4.10 8.07 6.73
CA GLY A 175 -2.65 7.99 6.88
C GLY A 175 -1.98 7.13 5.81
N TYR A 176 -0.84 6.54 6.16
CA TYR A 176 -0.03 5.72 5.25
C TYR A 176 -0.59 4.30 5.06
N PRO A 177 -0.31 3.64 3.92
CA PRO A 177 -0.57 2.22 3.75
C PRO A 177 0.27 1.39 4.74
N ASN A 178 -0.28 0.30 5.25
CA ASN A 178 0.43 -0.67 6.10
C ASN A 178 0.44 -2.10 5.52
N THR A 179 -0.06 -2.27 4.29
CA THR A 179 0.10 -3.48 3.49
C THR A 179 0.34 -3.11 2.04
N ASP A 180 0.99 -4.00 1.30
CA ASP A 180 0.87 -4.03 -0.16
C ASP A 180 -0.59 -4.30 -0.57
N GLU A 181 -0.89 -4.15 -1.85
CA GLU A 181 -2.21 -4.48 -2.39
C GLU A 181 -2.41 -6.01 -2.37
N LEU A 182 -3.41 -6.46 -1.61
CA LEU A 182 -3.68 -7.89 -1.35
C LEU A 182 -4.93 -8.36 -2.11
N PRO A 183 -4.95 -9.61 -2.59
CA PRO A 183 -6.11 -10.17 -3.29
C PRO A 183 -7.27 -10.51 -2.35
N VAL A 184 -8.48 -10.26 -2.84
CA VAL A 184 -9.75 -10.77 -2.31
C VAL A 184 -10.16 -11.98 -3.14
N ARG A 185 -10.72 -13.04 -2.51
CA ARG A 185 -11.06 -14.28 -3.26
C ARG A 185 -12.23 -14.07 -4.21
N LYS A 186 -13.17 -13.20 -3.84
CA LYS A 186 -14.36 -12.88 -4.65
C LYS A 186 -14.10 -11.72 -5.62
N ASN A 187 -14.77 -11.76 -6.77
CA ASN A 187 -14.88 -10.66 -7.74
C ASN A 187 -13.54 -10.09 -8.25
N ASP A 188 -12.46 -10.88 -8.19
CA ASP A 188 -11.07 -10.43 -8.45
C ASP A 188 -10.72 -9.15 -7.69
N GLY A 189 -11.30 -8.98 -6.49
CA GLY A 189 -11.12 -7.79 -5.69
C GLY A 189 -9.70 -7.65 -5.15
N ARG A 190 -9.39 -6.45 -4.69
CA ARG A 190 -8.10 -6.10 -4.08
C ARG A 190 -8.34 -5.19 -2.88
N PHE A 191 -7.44 -5.19 -1.90
CA PHE A 191 -7.51 -4.22 -0.81
C PHE A 191 -6.12 -3.80 -0.34
N ASN A 192 -6.04 -2.58 0.21
CA ASN A 192 -4.93 -2.14 1.04
C ASN A 192 -5.48 -1.78 2.42
N ASN A 193 -4.72 -2.17 3.44
CA ASN A 193 -4.90 -1.60 4.78
C ASN A 193 -4.02 -0.35 4.92
N PHE A 194 -4.50 0.56 5.75
CA PHE A 194 -3.87 1.81 6.11
C PHE A 194 -3.81 1.91 7.64
N GLU A 195 -3.08 2.90 8.14
CA GLU A 195 -2.95 3.17 9.58
C GLU A 195 -4.32 3.26 10.27
N ASN A 196 -5.30 3.93 9.66
CA ASN A 196 -6.61 4.20 10.28
C ASN A 196 -7.82 3.57 9.56
N GLY A 197 -7.60 2.68 8.58
CA GLY A 197 -8.71 2.08 7.85
C GLY A 197 -8.30 1.10 6.75
N THR A 198 -9.25 0.76 5.90
CA THR A 198 -9.05 -0.15 4.76
C THR A 198 -9.76 0.44 3.54
N ILE A 199 -9.13 0.33 2.37
CA ILE A 199 -9.81 0.50 1.09
C ILE A 199 -9.86 -0.86 0.40
N THR A 200 -11.06 -1.32 0.09
CA THR A 200 -11.29 -2.50 -0.75
C THR A 200 -11.83 -2.06 -2.11
N TRP A 201 -11.39 -2.71 -3.17
CA TRP A 201 -11.87 -2.54 -4.52
C TRP A 201 -12.41 -3.87 -5.07
N SER A 202 -13.49 -3.78 -5.84
CA SER A 202 -13.98 -4.88 -6.67
C SER A 202 -14.63 -4.33 -7.93
N GLY A 203 -14.75 -5.15 -8.98
CA GLY A 203 -15.49 -4.77 -10.19
C GLY A 203 -16.92 -4.30 -9.90
N PRO A 204 -17.74 -5.02 -9.12
CA PRO A 204 -19.12 -4.63 -8.82
C PRO A 204 -19.27 -3.38 -7.95
N THR A 205 -18.45 -3.23 -6.90
CA THR A 205 -18.64 -2.16 -5.90
C THR A 205 -17.74 -0.96 -6.12
N GLY A 206 -16.68 -1.07 -6.91
CA GLY A 206 -15.60 -0.08 -6.95
C GLY A 206 -14.85 0.00 -5.62
N SER A 207 -14.05 1.07 -5.45
CA SER A 207 -13.26 1.31 -4.24
C SER A 207 -14.13 1.83 -3.10
N ARG A 208 -14.11 1.15 -1.95
CA ARG A 208 -14.89 1.46 -0.75
C ARG A 208 -14.00 1.58 0.46
N LEU A 209 -14.24 2.65 1.20
CA LEU A 209 -13.44 3.09 2.33
C LEU A 209 -14.17 2.88 3.65
N LEU A 210 -13.55 2.13 4.56
CA LEU A 210 -14.07 1.86 5.91
C LEU A 210 -13.02 2.24 6.96
N TYR A 211 -13.47 2.84 8.06
CA TYR A 211 -12.62 3.25 9.18
C TYR A 211 -12.87 2.43 10.45
N GLY A 212 -11.86 2.46 11.33
CA GLY A 212 -11.95 2.11 12.75
C GLY A 212 -12.90 0.96 13.11
N ALA A 213 -13.82 1.24 14.03
CA ALA A 213 -14.68 0.22 14.63
C ALA A 213 -15.61 -0.49 13.63
N ILE A 214 -16.07 0.21 12.58
CA ILE A 214 -16.89 -0.42 11.54
C ILE A 214 -16.07 -1.44 10.74
N ARG A 215 -14.85 -1.04 10.33
CA ARG A 215 -13.88 -1.93 9.69
C ARG A 215 -13.52 -3.12 10.57
N ASP A 216 -13.32 -2.89 11.87
CA ASP A 216 -13.00 -3.94 12.85
C ASP A 216 -14.13 -4.96 12.95
N ARG A 217 -15.38 -4.50 13.07
CA ARG A 217 -16.55 -5.38 13.14
C ARG A 217 -16.72 -6.22 11.88
N TRP A 218 -16.50 -5.62 10.72
CA TRP A 218 -16.53 -6.35 9.45
C TRP A 218 -15.37 -7.35 9.33
N ALA A 219 -14.22 -7.04 9.93
CA ALA A 219 -13.09 -7.95 9.98
C ALA A 219 -13.34 -9.21 10.82
N GLU A 220 -14.07 -9.09 11.93
CA GLU A 220 -14.45 -10.23 12.79
C GLU A 220 -15.28 -11.29 12.06
N VAL A 221 -16.00 -10.89 11.00
CA VAL A 221 -16.91 -11.76 10.24
C VAL A 221 -16.32 -12.19 8.89
N GLY A 222 -15.01 -12.03 8.70
CA GLY A 222 -14.27 -12.52 7.54
C GLY A 222 -14.14 -11.53 6.38
N ARG A 223 -14.45 -10.24 6.58
CA ARG A 223 -14.36 -9.18 5.58
C ARG A 223 -15.06 -9.51 4.26
N GLU A 224 -14.38 -9.31 3.12
CA GLU A 224 -14.89 -9.47 1.77
C GLU A 224 -15.30 -10.93 1.48
N ASP A 225 -14.55 -11.87 2.05
CA ASP A 225 -14.80 -13.30 1.89
C ASP A 225 -15.88 -13.81 2.85
N GLY A 226 -16.21 -13.01 3.87
CA GLY A 226 -17.17 -13.30 4.92
C GLY A 226 -18.63 -13.33 4.47
N GLU A 227 -19.51 -13.56 5.46
CA GLU A 227 -20.96 -13.68 5.25
C GLU A 227 -21.62 -12.36 4.82
N MET A 228 -21.02 -11.22 5.17
CA MET A 228 -21.52 -9.89 4.82
C MET A 228 -21.20 -9.52 3.37
N GLY A 229 -20.12 -10.07 2.81
CA GLY A 229 -19.61 -9.71 1.49
C GLY A 229 -18.96 -8.33 1.49
N LEU A 230 -18.89 -7.74 0.30
CA LEU A 230 -18.25 -6.44 0.11
C LEU A 230 -19.14 -5.30 0.62
N PRO A 231 -18.55 -4.17 1.05
CA PRO A 231 -19.28 -2.95 1.29
C PRO A 231 -19.86 -2.38 -0.02
N THR A 232 -21.08 -1.83 0.05
CA THR A 232 -21.76 -1.22 -1.11
C THR A 232 -21.68 0.31 -1.10
N SER A 233 -21.24 0.90 0.01
CA SER A 233 -20.97 2.33 0.17
C SER A 233 -19.67 2.55 0.94
N ASP A 234 -19.16 3.78 0.90
CA ASP A 234 -18.21 4.21 1.93
C ASP A 234 -18.94 4.33 3.28
N GLU A 235 -18.18 4.57 4.34
CA GLU A 235 -18.72 4.98 5.63
C GLU A 235 -19.47 6.31 5.53
N LEU A 236 -20.77 6.28 5.86
CA LEU A 236 -21.67 7.42 5.82
C LEU A 236 -22.01 7.87 7.24
N VAL A 237 -22.12 9.18 7.43
CA VAL A 237 -22.68 9.75 8.66
C VAL A 237 -24.17 9.42 8.71
N ALA A 238 -24.64 8.91 9.84
CA ALA A 238 -26.04 8.63 10.07
C ALA A 238 -26.89 9.92 9.96
N PRO A 239 -28.15 9.87 9.48
CA PRO A 239 -29.00 11.04 9.31
C PRO A 239 -29.15 11.93 10.54
N ASP A 240 -29.03 11.40 11.75
CA ASP A 240 -29.05 12.17 13.01
C ASP A 240 -27.74 12.91 13.33
N ASN A 241 -26.73 12.83 12.47
CA ASN A 241 -25.38 13.39 12.62
C ASN A 241 -24.59 12.90 13.84
N THR A 242 -24.96 11.74 14.40
CA THR A 242 -24.31 11.22 15.62
C THR A 242 -23.52 9.96 15.36
N GLY A 243 -24.09 9.02 14.60
CA GLY A 243 -23.45 7.75 14.27
C GLY A 243 -22.88 7.69 12.87
N HIS A 244 -22.32 6.54 12.53
CA HIS A 244 -21.83 6.21 11.21
C HIS A 244 -22.36 4.83 10.79
N TYR A 245 -22.51 4.58 9.50
CA TYR A 245 -22.96 3.28 9.02
C TYR A 245 -22.41 2.92 7.64
N VAL A 246 -22.41 1.61 7.36
CA VAL A 246 -22.07 1.02 6.06
C VAL A 246 -23.04 -0.10 5.75
N PHE A 247 -23.47 -0.20 4.48
CA PHE A 247 -24.23 -1.34 3.95
C PHE A 247 -23.33 -2.31 3.19
N PHE A 248 -23.73 -3.57 3.17
CA PHE A 248 -22.97 -4.67 2.57
C PHE A 248 -23.81 -5.44 1.54
N GLU A 249 -23.14 -6.19 0.67
CA GLU A 249 -23.74 -6.91 -0.47
C GLU A 249 -24.90 -7.84 -0.06
N ASN A 250 -24.79 -8.52 1.08
CA ASN A 250 -25.85 -9.42 1.55
C ASN A 250 -27.08 -8.68 2.14
N GLY A 251 -27.07 -7.34 2.16
CA GLY A 251 -28.13 -6.49 2.72
C GLY A 251 -27.97 -6.19 4.22
N ALA A 252 -26.94 -6.73 4.87
CA ALA A 252 -26.61 -6.39 6.25
C ALA A 252 -26.01 -4.97 6.33
N ALA A 253 -25.97 -4.44 7.55
CA ALA A 253 -25.34 -3.17 7.85
C ALA A 253 -24.43 -3.30 9.07
N VAL A 254 -23.47 -2.40 9.20
CA VAL A 254 -22.80 -2.12 10.46
C VAL A 254 -23.07 -0.67 10.81
N TYR A 255 -23.55 -0.42 12.02
CA TYR A 255 -23.79 0.91 12.56
C TYR A 255 -22.86 1.13 13.74
N TRP A 256 -22.25 2.30 13.80
CA TRP A 256 -21.44 2.77 14.91
C TRP A 256 -22.11 3.96 15.60
N PHE A 257 -22.02 3.98 16.92
CA PHE A 257 -22.47 5.09 17.76
C PHE A 257 -21.44 5.39 18.86
N PRO A 258 -21.25 6.68 19.25
CA PRO A 258 -20.36 7.04 20.34
C PRO A 258 -20.64 6.25 21.63
N VAL A 259 -19.60 5.85 22.36
CA VAL A 259 -19.67 5.07 23.62
C VAL A 259 -20.16 3.62 23.47
N ILE A 260 -21.09 3.34 22.54
CA ILE A 260 -21.65 2.00 22.31
C ILE A 260 -20.78 1.17 21.35
N GLY A 261 -20.13 1.80 20.38
CA GLY A 261 -19.29 1.13 19.39
C GLY A 261 -20.04 0.69 18.13
N ALA A 262 -19.41 -0.19 17.34
CA ALA A 262 -19.94 -0.67 16.07
C ALA A 262 -20.59 -2.04 16.20
N TRP A 263 -21.80 -2.19 15.67
CA TRP A 263 -22.60 -3.41 15.77
C TRP A 263 -23.22 -3.79 14.43
N ARG A 264 -23.20 -5.09 14.13
CA ARG A 264 -23.78 -5.67 12.93
C ARG A 264 -25.29 -5.70 13.05
N ILE A 265 -25.99 -5.45 11.95
CA ILE A 265 -27.44 -5.60 11.82
C ILE A 265 -27.71 -6.55 10.64
N PRO A 266 -28.35 -7.71 10.86
CA PRO A 266 -28.70 -8.66 9.80
C PRO A 266 -29.67 -8.09 8.76
N PRO A 267 -29.69 -8.62 7.52
CA PRO A 267 -30.51 -8.06 6.43
C PRO A 267 -32.00 -7.95 6.76
N PHE A 268 -32.57 -8.98 7.40
CA PHE A 268 -33.96 -8.97 7.83
C PHE A 268 -34.25 -7.81 8.80
N VAL A 269 -33.38 -7.61 9.80
CA VAL A 269 -33.54 -6.55 10.79
C VAL A 269 -33.36 -5.18 10.15
N VAL A 270 -32.39 -5.02 9.24
CA VAL A 270 -32.20 -3.78 8.46
C VAL A 270 -33.50 -3.41 7.74
N ASN A 271 -34.18 -4.37 7.10
CA ASN A 271 -35.42 -4.11 6.35
C ASN A 271 -36.57 -3.63 7.24
N VAL A 272 -36.78 -4.27 8.40
CA VAL A 272 -37.82 -3.87 9.35
C VAL A 272 -37.47 -2.53 10.01
N TRP A 273 -36.23 -2.38 10.48
CA TRP A 273 -35.77 -1.19 11.18
C TRP A 273 -35.79 0.07 10.27
N LYS A 274 -35.52 -0.08 8.97
CA LYS A 274 -35.71 0.99 7.98
C LYS A 274 -37.15 1.50 7.91
N GLN A 275 -38.15 0.62 8.01
CA GLN A 275 -39.57 1.02 8.04
C GLN A 275 -39.92 1.78 9.33
N LEU A 276 -39.21 1.48 10.41
CA LEU A 276 -39.31 2.18 11.70
C LEU A 276 -38.48 3.47 11.77
N ARG A 277 -37.97 3.97 10.63
CA ARG A 277 -37.11 5.18 10.53
C ARG A 277 -35.72 5.02 11.15
N SER A 278 -35.19 3.80 11.22
CA SER A 278 -33.82 3.49 11.63
C SER A 278 -33.41 4.15 12.95
N GLU A 279 -32.25 4.82 12.99
CA GLU A 279 -31.69 5.44 14.20
C GLU A 279 -32.53 6.60 14.74
N ARG A 280 -33.31 7.27 13.88
CA ARG A 280 -34.30 8.29 14.28
C ARG A 280 -35.62 7.69 14.75
N GLY A 281 -35.76 6.37 14.63
CA GLY A 281 -36.92 5.61 15.02
C GLY A 281 -37.04 5.42 16.53
N PRO A 282 -38.09 4.70 16.96
CA PRO A 282 -38.34 4.43 18.38
C PRO A 282 -37.23 3.58 19.02
N LEU A 283 -36.48 2.79 18.24
CA LEU A 283 -35.50 1.84 18.77
C LEU A 283 -34.10 2.44 19.01
N GLY A 284 -33.72 3.50 18.30
CA GLY A 284 -32.36 4.05 18.35
C GLY A 284 -31.31 3.13 17.72
N TYR A 285 -30.06 3.22 18.17
CA TYR A 285 -28.92 2.46 17.64
C TYR A 285 -28.85 1.02 18.15
N PRO A 286 -28.26 0.08 17.39
CA PRO A 286 -27.97 -1.26 17.89
C PRO A 286 -26.94 -1.21 19.04
N THR A 287 -27.08 -2.13 19.99
CA THR A 287 -26.24 -2.17 21.21
C THR A 287 -25.38 -3.42 21.33
N GLU A 288 -25.61 -4.43 20.50
CA GLU A 288 -24.87 -5.68 20.49
C GLU A 288 -24.95 -6.36 19.12
N ASN A 289 -24.18 -7.44 18.93
CA ASN A 289 -24.32 -8.28 17.76
C ASN A 289 -25.64 -9.08 17.82
N PRO A 290 -26.21 -9.43 16.65
CA PRO A 290 -27.44 -10.19 16.59
C PRO A 290 -27.22 -11.57 17.21
N ARG A 291 -28.14 -11.97 18.08
CA ARG A 291 -28.15 -13.30 18.69
C ARG A 291 -28.92 -14.24 17.78
N THR A 292 -28.29 -15.34 17.39
CA THR A 292 -28.96 -16.51 16.82
C THR A 292 -29.22 -17.47 17.97
N THR A 293 -30.47 -17.63 18.38
CA THR A 293 -30.84 -18.42 19.56
C THR A 293 -31.26 -19.83 19.15
N ASP A 294 -30.62 -20.85 19.75
CA ASP A 294 -31.18 -22.21 19.87
C ASP A 294 -31.97 -22.37 21.18
N LEU A 295 -32.34 -21.25 21.81
CA LEU A 295 -33.13 -21.25 23.03
C LEU A 295 -34.51 -21.78 22.67
N ASN A 296 -35.11 -22.62 23.52
CA ASN A 296 -36.45 -23.18 23.34
C ASN A 296 -37.58 -22.10 23.39
N ASP A 297 -37.27 -20.84 23.06
CA ASP A 297 -38.17 -19.69 23.00
C ASP A 297 -38.82 -19.50 21.61
N GLY A 298 -38.38 -20.27 20.61
CA GLY A 298 -38.92 -20.25 19.24
C GLY A 298 -38.38 -19.11 18.37
N LEU A 299 -37.44 -18.30 18.88
CA LEU A 299 -36.77 -17.24 18.14
C LEU A 299 -35.55 -17.79 17.41
N VAL A 300 -35.34 -17.33 16.17
CA VAL A 300 -34.17 -17.68 15.35
C VAL A 300 -33.16 -16.54 15.27
N LEU A 301 -33.60 -15.31 15.55
CA LEU A 301 -32.77 -14.11 15.47
C LEU A 301 -33.32 -13.02 16.38
N ALA A 302 -32.47 -12.38 17.17
CA ALA A 302 -32.80 -11.20 17.95
C ALA A 302 -31.69 -10.14 17.84
N GLN A 303 -32.09 -8.88 17.68
CA GLN A 303 -31.22 -7.72 17.64
C GLN A 303 -31.69 -6.71 18.68
N SER A 304 -30.82 -6.39 19.64
CA SER A 304 -31.09 -5.38 20.65
C SER A 304 -30.64 -4.00 20.17
N PHE A 305 -31.39 -2.99 20.60
CA PHE A 305 -31.19 -1.56 20.35
C PHE A 305 -31.27 -0.79 21.67
N GLN A 306 -30.95 0.51 21.64
CA GLN A 306 -30.95 1.37 22.83
C GLN A 306 -32.30 1.38 23.56
N LYS A 307 -33.41 1.35 22.82
CA LYS A 307 -34.76 1.52 23.37
C LYS A 307 -35.69 0.32 23.10
N GLY A 308 -35.13 -0.82 22.69
CA GLY A 308 -35.94 -2.00 22.42
C GLY A 308 -35.18 -3.09 21.70
N ALA A 309 -35.91 -4.06 21.17
CA ALA A 309 -35.35 -5.15 20.37
C ALA A 309 -36.27 -5.54 19.22
N LEU A 310 -35.67 -6.05 18.15
CA LEU A 310 -36.37 -6.74 17.06
C LEU A 310 -35.98 -8.21 17.08
N ALA A 311 -36.97 -9.09 17.06
CA ALA A 311 -36.75 -10.53 17.00
C ALA A 311 -37.61 -11.19 15.92
N ARG A 312 -37.16 -12.33 15.41
CA ARG A 312 -37.85 -13.14 14.42
C ARG A 312 -37.96 -14.58 14.92
N ALA A 313 -39.16 -15.15 14.85
CA ALA A 313 -39.41 -16.55 15.12
C ALA A 313 -39.20 -17.45 13.89
N ALA A 314 -39.10 -18.76 14.13
CA ALA A 314 -38.89 -19.75 13.07
C ALA A 314 -40.02 -19.78 12.02
N ASP A 315 -41.24 -19.42 12.42
CA ASP A 315 -42.41 -19.29 11.54
C ASP A 315 -42.43 -17.99 10.70
N GLY A 316 -41.44 -17.12 10.91
CA GLY A 316 -41.33 -15.82 10.25
C GLY A 316 -42.00 -14.67 10.98
N THR A 317 -42.68 -14.91 12.10
CA THR A 317 -43.31 -13.87 12.93
C THR A 317 -42.26 -12.90 13.47
N VAL A 318 -42.58 -11.61 13.45
CA VAL A 318 -41.69 -10.53 13.86
C VAL A 318 -42.20 -9.93 15.16
N TYR A 319 -41.33 -9.84 16.15
CA TYR A 319 -41.61 -9.24 17.43
C TYR A 319 -40.80 -7.95 17.59
N GLN A 320 -41.47 -6.89 18.03
CA GLN A 320 -40.83 -5.68 18.49
C GLN A 320 -41.06 -5.58 20.00
N ALA A 321 -39.98 -5.52 20.77
CA ALA A 321 -40.01 -5.19 22.18
C ALA A 321 -39.59 -3.72 22.35
N ASP A 322 -40.32 -2.99 23.18
CA ASP A 322 -39.94 -1.66 23.64
C ASP A 322 -39.41 -1.79 25.06
N TYR A 323 -38.27 -1.18 25.35
CA TYR A 323 -37.72 -1.22 26.70
C TYR A 323 -38.36 -0.21 27.65
N GLY A 324 -39.20 0.69 27.13
CA GLY A 324 -39.86 1.72 27.93
C GLY A 324 -38.87 2.73 28.51
N GLU A 325 -39.34 3.95 28.74
CA GLU A 325 -38.70 4.88 29.69
C GLU A 325 -39.24 4.64 31.11
#